data_AF-A0A2B4RTJ9-F1
#
_entry.id   AF-A0A2B4RTJ9-F1
#
_cell.length_a   1.000
_cell.length_b   1.000
_cell.length_c   1.000
_cell.angle_alpha   90.00
_cell.angle_beta   90.00
_cell.angle_gamma   90.00
#
_symmetry.space_group_name_H-M   'P 1'
#
loop_
_entity.id
_entity.type
_entity.pdbx_description
1 polymer ?
#
loop_
_entity_poly.entity_id
_entity_poly.type
_entity_poly.pdbx_seq_one_letter_code
_entity_poly.pdbx_strand_id
1 'polypeptide(L)'
;MAMTPLRSIVLLLLFAPCIAQEHFTNHTKGFCIWYNQCTTGDKPLNCFYNGPAKNLTDPEGVQILNSLCPELTGQRTCCSTQQLVALHKNLKTMLELTNRCPACWNNIRRLYCQLTCSQDQSLFTNPNSFIPVSEGKEAVLSVEYFVSSQFKQGLFESCKDLTLEGYTDLKLFCGTMGRWCTTKSLIHYMQSAESGLAPYAFDIYFPDILPRKLSWMNETTFKCNKPFIDPQSNKTTSVCSCQDCVGSCPRRSEQLIITSTHPTPAGYHRYGDEKWIPFGPIFHLDLLNQALDLQDAITKLKVSFGDSSITFEDICFKTKGHQPFAPNTTEQCEIQSVFQYFQNNKTKLNKCLTSMGYNCDEPNITDFRAADFHDHLLTCTRSPSSLMDYRLKEPCISVFGGAIDPKLVLDGFPNDAY
;
A
#
# COMPACT_ATOMS: atom_id res chain seq x y z
N MET A 1 71.01 10.57 66.18
CA MET A 1 69.64 10.48 65.64
C MET A 1 69.77 10.13 64.16
N ALA A 2 69.68 8.84 63.84
CA ALA A 2 69.79 8.32 62.49
C ALA A 2 68.38 8.23 61.89
N MET A 3 68.14 8.82 60.72
CA MET A 3 66.89 8.68 59.97
C MET A 3 67.11 7.74 58.80
N THR A 4 66.39 6.62 58.79
CA THR A 4 66.30 5.65 57.69
C THR A 4 65.20 6.07 56.70
N PRO A 5 65.37 5.88 55.38
CA PRO A 5 64.31 6.18 54.41
C PRO A 5 63.43 4.95 54.14
N LEU A 6 62.11 5.16 54.05
CA LEU A 6 61.11 4.20 53.63
C LEU A 6 61.27 3.91 52.12
N ARG A 7 61.39 2.64 51.72
CA ARG A 7 61.33 2.20 50.33
C ARG A 7 59.87 2.10 49.87
N SER A 8 59.46 2.93 48.91
CA SER A 8 58.21 2.75 48.17
C SER A 8 58.42 1.76 47.02
N ILE A 9 57.67 0.66 47.03
CA ILE A 9 57.59 -0.29 45.92
C ILE A 9 56.56 0.24 44.92
N VAL A 10 57.00 0.59 43.71
CA VAL A 10 56.13 0.94 42.59
C VAL A 10 55.76 -0.35 41.86
N LEU A 11 54.50 -0.77 41.98
CA LEU A 11 53.94 -1.89 41.22
C LEU A 11 53.58 -1.39 39.81
N LEU A 12 54.41 -1.71 38.81
CA LEU A 12 54.07 -1.46 37.40
C LEU A 12 52.95 -2.44 36.99
N LEU A 13 51.72 -1.94 36.93
CA LEU A 13 50.61 -2.60 36.23
C LEU A 13 50.90 -2.53 34.73
N LEU A 14 51.34 -3.65 34.16
CA LEU A 14 51.40 -3.86 32.72
C LEU A 14 49.97 -3.83 32.17
N PHE A 15 49.57 -2.69 31.62
CA PHE A 15 48.41 -2.61 30.72
C PHE A 15 48.77 -3.40 29.46
N ALA A 16 48.25 -4.63 29.34
CA ALA A 16 48.20 -5.32 28.07
C ALA A 16 47.31 -4.50 27.12
N PRO A 17 47.82 -3.98 25.99
CA PRO A 17 46.98 -3.30 25.03
C PRO A 17 45.96 -4.31 24.49
N CYS A 18 44.68 -4.01 24.67
CA CYS A 18 43.60 -4.70 23.98
C CYS A 18 43.74 -4.34 22.49
N ILE A 19 44.40 -5.21 21.72
CA ILE A 19 44.48 -5.07 20.28
C ILE A 19 43.08 -5.38 19.75
N ALA A 20 42.32 -4.34 19.40
CA ALA A 20 41.12 -4.51 18.59
C ALA A 20 41.57 -5.09 17.24
N GLN A 21 41.30 -6.36 17.01
CA GLN A 21 41.66 -7.04 15.78
C GLN A 21 40.74 -6.50 14.67
N GLU A 22 41.25 -5.64 13.80
CA GLU A 22 40.50 -5.18 12.63
C GLU A 22 40.24 -6.39 11.71
N HIS A 23 38.98 -6.83 11.62
CA HIS A 23 38.58 -7.86 10.68
C HIS A 23 38.58 -7.30 9.26
N PHE A 24 39.54 -7.75 8.45
CA PHE A 24 39.59 -7.41 7.04
C PHE A 24 38.51 -8.18 6.27
N THR A 25 37.61 -7.45 5.60
CA THR A 25 36.61 -7.99 4.67
C THR A 25 37.01 -7.72 3.22
N ASN A 26 36.99 -8.74 2.36
CA ASN A 26 37.32 -8.59 0.95
C ASN A 26 36.07 -8.25 0.15
N HIS A 27 35.96 -6.99 -0.28
CA HIS A 27 34.85 -6.49 -1.10
C HIS A 27 35.14 -6.64 -2.60
N THR A 28 35.29 -7.88 -3.06
CA THR A 28 35.48 -8.19 -4.49
C THR A 28 34.29 -8.98 -5.04
N LYS A 29 34.06 -8.86 -6.34
CA LYS A 29 32.95 -9.57 -7.00
C LYS A 29 33.08 -11.08 -6.79
N GLY A 30 32.00 -11.74 -6.40
CA GLY A 30 31.96 -13.16 -6.09
C GLY A 30 32.41 -13.54 -4.67
N PHE A 31 32.68 -12.59 -3.77
CA PHE A 31 33.04 -12.86 -2.37
C PHE A 31 31.87 -12.67 -1.40
N CYS A 32 31.92 -13.44 -0.33
CA CYS A 32 30.95 -13.49 0.76
C CYS A 32 31.53 -12.91 2.06
N ILE A 33 30.65 -12.56 2.99
CA ILE A 33 31.02 -12.17 4.37
C ILE A 33 30.67 -13.25 5.40
N TRP A 34 29.84 -14.22 5.02
CA TRP A 34 29.50 -15.37 5.83
C TRP A 34 29.24 -16.62 4.98
N TYR A 35 29.23 -17.78 5.64
CA TYR A 35 28.78 -19.04 5.07
C TYR A 35 28.55 -20.06 6.19
N ASN A 36 27.45 -20.81 6.14
CA ASN A 36 26.93 -21.69 7.22
C ASN A 36 26.49 -20.94 8.49
N GLN A 37 25.91 -21.70 9.41
CA GLN A 37 25.50 -21.27 10.74
C GLN A 37 26.48 -21.78 11.79
N CYS A 38 26.80 -20.93 12.77
CA CYS A 38 27.73 -21.26 13.85
C CYS A 38 27.02 -21.48 15.19
N THR A 39 25.79 -20.99 15.34
CA THR A 39 24.99 -21.21 16.55
C THR A 39 23.76 -22.06 16.25
N THR A 40 23.12 -22.55 17.30
CA THR A 40 21.88 -23.31 17.26
C THR A 40 20.74 -22.47 17.83
N GLY A 41 19.49 -22.77 17.46
CA GLY A 41 18.30 -22.11 17.99
C GLY A 41 17.30 -21.76 16.89
N ASP A 42 16.26 -20.99 17.22
CA ASP A 42 15.24 -20.59 16.26
C ASP A 42 15.74 -19.59 15.21
N LYS A 43 16.70 -18.73 15.58
CA LYS A 43 17.35 -17.75 14.70
C LYS A 43 18.88 -17.89 14.81
N PRO A 44 19.47 -18.95 14.22
CA PRO A 44 20.90 -19.20 14.32
C PRO A 44 21.71 -18.10 13.63
N LEU A 45 22.88 -17.78 14.19
CA LEU A 45 23.80 -16.78 13.67
C LEU A 45 24.73 -17.39 12.63
N ASN A 46 25.07 -16.58 11.61
CA ASN A 46 25.93 -16.99 10.52
C ASN A 46 27.40 -16.99 10.94
N CYS A 47 28.17 -17.97 10.47
CA CYS A 47 29.62 -17.99 10.65
C CYS A 47 30.30 -16.94 9.78
N PHE A 48 31.26 -16.18 10.33
CA PHE A 48 32.11 -15.32 9.51
C PHE A 48 32.87 -16.15 8.46
N TYR A 49 32.86 -15.67 7.22
CA TYR A 49 33.54 -16.31 6.10
C TYR A 49 33.86 -15.25 5.04
N ASN A 50 35.14 -14.96 4.87
CA ASN A 50 35.64 -14.01 3.87
C ASN A 50 36.27 -14.76 2.69
N GLY A 51 35.43 -15.32 1.80
CA GLY A 51 35.87 -16.15 0.69
C GLY A 51 34.88 -16.17 -0.48
N PRO A 52 35.18 -16.91 -1.55
CA PRO A 52 34.34 -16.94 -2.74
C PRO A 52 32.99 -17.63 -2.50
N ALA A 53 31.96 -17.19 -3.22
CA ALA A 53 30.66 -17.84 -3.27
C ALA A 53 30.78 -19.30 -3.72
N LYS A 54 29.92 -20.17 -3.18
CA LYS A 54 30.01 -21.62 -3.37
C LYS A 54 28.84 -22.13 -4.22
N ASN A 55 29.03 -23.29 -4.85
CA ASN A 55 27.93 -23.96 -5.53
C ASN A 55 26.98 -24.56 -4.50
N LEU A 56 25.68 -24.25 -4.61
CA LEU A 56 24.64 -24.92 -3.82
C LEU A 56 24.25 -26.21 -4.54
N THR A 57 24.72 -27.35 -4.03
CA THR A 57 24.51 -28.67 -4.66
C THR A 57 23.45 -29.52 -3.96
N ASP A 58 23.10 -29.17 -2.73
CA ASP A 58 22.14 -29.89 -1.93
C ASP A 58 20.71 -29.68 -2.48
N PRO A 59 19.99 -30.76 -2.86
CA PRO A 59 18.66 -30.66 -3.48
C PRO A 59 17.65 -29.85 -2.66
N GLU A 60 17.66 -29.98 -1.33
CA GLU A 60 16.74 -29.23 -0.45
C GLU A 60 17.02 -27.73 -0.55
N GLY A 61 18.29 -27.34 -0.45
CA GLY A 61 18.72 -25.95 -0.56
C GLY A 61 18.37 -25.37 -1.93
N VAL A 62 18.60 -26.12 -3.01
CA VAL A 62 18.27 -25.68 -4.37
C VAL A 62 16.76 -25.46 -4.53
N GLN A 63 15.93 -26.36 -3.99
CA GLN A 63 14.47 -26.21 -4.05
C GLN A 63 13.99 -24.96 -3.30
N ILE A 64 14.51 -24.72 -2.09
CA ILE A 64 14.18 -23.53 -1.30
C ILE A 64 14.67 -22.27 -2.01
N LEU A 65 15.88 -22.27 -2.57
CA LEU A 65 16.41 -21.14 -3.32
C LEU A 65 15.52 -20.81 -4.54
N ASN A 66 15.09 -21.81 -5.31
CA ASN A 66 14.27 -21.59 -6.50
C ASN A 66 12.88 -21.03 -6.16
N SER A 67 12.33 -21.43 -5.02
CA SER A 67 11.00 -20.97 -4.57
C SER A 67 11.06 -19.63 -3.84
N LEU A 68 12.05 -19.41 -2.99
CA LEU A 68 12.17 -18.20 -2.15
C LEU A 68 13.03 -17.12 -2.78
N CYS A 69 14.01 -17.43 -3.61
CA CYS A 69 14.95 -16.48 -4.20
C CYS A 69 15.20 -16.78 -5.69
N PRO A 70 14.15 -16.86 -6.54
CA PRO A 70 14.27 -17.24 -7.95
C PRO A 70 15.25 -16.37 -8.76
N GLU A 71 15.51 -15.14 -8.32
CA GLU A 71 16.49 -14.25 -8.96
C GLU A 71 17.94 -14.75 -8.84
N LEU A 72 18.22 -15.63 -7.87
CA LEU A 72 19.53 -16.18 -7.58
C LEU A 72 19.70 -17.63 -8.09
N THR A 73 18.67 -18.19 -8.72
CA THR A 73 18.70 -19.58 -9.23
C THR A 73 19.83 -19.78 -10.24
N GLY A 74 20.57 -20.89 -10.07
CA GLY A 74 21.67 -21.28 -10.96
C GLY A 74 22.98 -20.52 -10.73
N GLN A 75 23.02 -19.57 -9.79
CA GLN A 75 24.24 -18.85 -9.42
C GLN A 75 24.97 -19.54 -8.27
N ARG A 76 26.21 -19.11 -8.02
CA ARG A 76 26.89 -19.42 -6.75
C ARG A 76 26.25 -18.62 -5.63
N THR A 77 26.23 -19.16 -4.42
CA THR A 77 25.59 -18.52 -3.27
C THR A 77 26.56 -18.31 -2.12
N CYS A 78 26.29 -17.26 -1.34
CA CYS A 78 26.92 -17.01 -0.05
C CYS A 78 26.16 -17.64 1.13
N CYS A 79 25.26 -18.57 0.84
CA CYS A 79 24.47 -19.27 1.85
C CYS A 79 24.46 -20.79 1.62
N SER A 80 24.37 -21.53 2.72
CA SER A 80 24.16 -22.98 2.72
C SER A 80 22.68 -23.36 2.85
N THR A 81 22.36 -24.64 2.68
CA THR A 81 21.00 -25.18 2.87
C THR A 81 20.42 -24.81 4.24
N GLN A 82 21.21 -24.93 5.30
CA GLN A 82 20.76 -24.61 6.67
C GLN A 82 20.35 -23.14 6.80
N GLN A 83 21.09 -22.23 6.15
CA GLN A 83 20.76 -20.80 6.11
C GLN A 83 19.47 -20.55 5.33
N LEU A 84 19.27 -21.24 4.20
CA LEU A 84 18.04 -21.14 3.42
C LEU A 84 16.82 -21.69 4.16
N VAL A 85 16.94 -22.84 4.82
CA VAL A 85 15.87 -23.43 5.66
C VAL A 85 15.48 -22.46 6.77
N ALA A 86 16.46 -21.89 7.49
CA ALA A 86 16.21 -20.92 8.54
C ALA A 86 15.57 -19.64 8.00
N LEU A 87 16.08 -19.12 6.87
CA LEU A 87 15.51 -17.94 6.22
C LEU A 87 14.05 -18.17 5.81
N HIS A 88 13.76 -19.30 5.19
CA HIS A 88 12.41 -19.66 4.77
C HIS A 88 11.45 -19.76 5.96
N LYS A 89 11.87 -20.44 7.04
CA LYS A 89 11.11 -20.54 8.30
C LYS A 89 10.82 -19.15 8.87
N ASN A 90 11.83 -18.29 8.95
CA ASN A 90 11.74 -17.00 9.63
C ASN A 90 10.99 -15.93 8.81
N LEU A 91 10.96 -16.06 7.49
CA LEU A 91 10.14 -15.17 6.63
C LEU A 91 8.67 -15.59 6.56
N LYS A 92 8.29 -16.78 7.04
CA LYS A 92 6.94 -17.32 6.90
C LYS A 92 5.87 -16.41 7.52
N THR A 93 6.09 -15.91 8.74
CA THR A 93 5.16 -14.97 9.39
C THR A 93 5.04 -13.66 8.61
N MET A 94 6.15 -13.14 8.05
CA MET A 94 6.09 -11.96 7.20
C MET A 94 5.33 -12.21 5.90
N LEU A 95 5.49 -13.38 5.28
CA LEU A 95 4.70 -13.79 4.12
C LEU A 95 3.21 -13.76 4.45
N GLU A 96 2.79 -14.40 5.54
CA GLU A 96 1.38 -14.45 5.95
C GLU A 96 0.78 -13.05 6.13
N LEU A 97 1.53 -12.12 6.72
CA LEU A 97 1.09 -10.74 6.97
C LEU A 97 1.13 -9.83 5.72
N THR A 98 1.90 -10.20 4.70
CA THR A 98 2.11 -9.37 3.49
C THR A 98 1.51 -9.98 2.23
N ASN A 99 0.94 -11.18 2.29
CA ASN A 99 0.38 -11.88 1.11
C ASN A 99 -0.78 -11.12 0.45
N ARG A 100 -1.47 -10.25 1.19
CA ARG A 100 -2.51 -9.35 0.64
C ARG A 100 -1.96 -8.33 -0.35
N CYS A 101 -0.65 -8.06 -0.33
CA CYS A 101 0.02 -7.23 -1.33
C CYS A 101 1.31 -7.90 -1.86
N PRO A 102 1.23 -8.61 -3.01
CA PRO A 102 2.35 -9.35 -3.59
C PRO A 102 3.60 -8.51 -3.87
N ALA A 103 3.43 -7.21 -4.14
CA ALA A 103 4.54 -6.28 -4.36
C ALA A 103 5.39 -6.10 -3.09
N CYS A 104 4.73 -5.90 -1.94
CA CYS A 104 5.41 -5.76 -0.65
C CYS A 104 6.21 -7.02 -0.31
N TRP A 105 5.56 -8.19 -0.39
CA TRP A 105 6.20 -9.47 -0.12
C TRP A 105 7.45 -9.68 -0.98
N ASN A 106 7.34 -9.47 -2.30
CA ASN A 106 8.47 -9.68 -3.20
C ASN A 106 9.62 -8.70 -2.94
N ASN A 107 9.35 -7.46 -2.56
CA ASN A 107 10.39 -6.50 -2.18
C ASN A 107 11.10 -6.91 -0.87
N ILE A 108 10.35 -7.35 0.15
CA ILE A 108 10.92 -7.82 1.43
C ILE A 108 11.78 -9.07 1.22
N ARG A 109 11.25 -10.07 0.53
CA ARG A 109 11.94 -11.32 0.21
C ARG A 109 13.24 -11.03 -0.54
N ARG A 110 13.19 -10.17 -1.56
CA ARG A 110 14.37 -9.77 -2.34
C ARG A 110 15.44 -9.11 -1.49
N LEU A 111 15.07 -8.21 -0.57
CA LEU A 111 16.01 -7.57 0.36
C LEU A 111 16.82 -8.60 1.14
N TYR A 112 16.13 -9.60 1.73
CA TYR A 112 16.75 -10.62 2.58
C TYR A 112 17.45 -11.73 1.77
N CYS A 113 16.95 -12.09 0.59
CA CYS A 113 17.65 -12.98 -0.33
C CYS A 113 19.01 -12.40 -0.75
N GLN A 114 19.04 -11.12 -1.11
CA GLN A 114 20.29 -10.45 -1.51
C GLN A 114 21.27 -10.35 -0.33
N LEU A 115 20.77 -10.01 0.87
CA LEU A 115 21.61 -9.98 2.07
C LEU A 115 22.26 -11.34 2.36
N THR A 116 21.53 -12.43 2.18
CA THR A 116 21.95 -13.74 2.69
C THR A 116 22.66 -14.60 1.68
N CYS A 117 22.19 -14.62 0.44
CA CYS A 117 22.57 -15.62 -0.55
C CYS A 117 23.25 -15.06 -1.80
N SER A 118 23.24 -13.74 -2.02
CA SER A 118 23.81 -13.13 -3.23
C SER A 118 25.26 -13.56 -3.45
N GLN A 119 25.63 -13.90 -4.69
CA GLN A 119 27.02 -14.25 -5.01
C GLN A 119 28.00 -13.09 -4.76
N ASP A 120 27.49 -11.86 -4.83
CA ASP A 120 28.24 -10.61 -4.76
C ASP A 120 28.01 -9.89 -3.43
N GLN A 121 27.62 -10.63 -2.39
CA GLN A 121 27.24 -10.12 -1.06
C GLN A 121 28.25 -9.14 -0.48
N SER A 122 29.55 -9.43 -0.58
CA SER A 122 30.59 -8.55 -0.03
C SER A 122 30.61 -7.17 -0.69
N LEU A 123 30.06 -6.98 -1.88
CA LEU A 123 30.06 -5.66 -2.53
C LEU A 123 29.12 -4.66 -1.84
N PHE A 124 28.17 -5.11 -1.03
CA PHE A 124 27.17 -4.24 -0.40
C PHE A 124 26.88 -4.60 1.07
N THR A 125 27.66 -5.48 1.67
CA THR A 125 27.53 -5.82 3.10
C THR A 125 28.89 -5.88 3.77
N ASN A 126 28.97 -5.35 4.99
CA ASN A 126 30.17 -5.38 5.82
C ASN A 126 29.81 -5.86 7.23
N PRO A 127 30.45 -6.91 7.79
CA PRO A 127 30.24 -7.28 9.17
C PRO A 127 30.88 -6.26 10.12
N ASN A 128 30.15 -5.90 11.19
CA ASN A 128 30.56 -4.86 12.13
C ASN A 128 30.95 -5.42 13.50
N SER A 129 30.26 -6.46 13.98
CA SER A 129 30.59 -7.11 15.25
C SER A 129 30.46 -8.63 15.19
N PHE A 130 31.22 -9.30 16.05
CA PHE A 130 31.35 -10.74 16.10
C PHE A 130 31.25 -11.27 17.53
N ILE A 131 30.87 -12.53 17.67
CA ILE A 131 30.98 -13.28 18.93
C ILE A 131 31.81 -14.56 18.71
N PRO A 132 32.77 -14.86 19.59
CA PRO A 132 33.51 -16.12 19.51
C PRO A 132 32.59 -17.29 19.88
N VAL A 133 32.57 -18.33 19.05
CA VAL A 133 31.76 -19.54 19.27
C VAL A 133 32.63 -20.73 19.65
N SER A 134 33.76 -20.89 18.97
CA SER A 134 34.78 -21.90 19.27
C SER A 134 36.13 -21.41 18.80
N GLU A 135 37.19 -22.15 19.09
CA GLU A 135 38.54 -21.82 18.61
C GLU A 135 38.55 -21.62 17.09
N GLY A 136 38.92 -20.41 16.64
CA GLY A 136 38.97 -20.03 15.24
C GLY A 136 37.61 -19.89 14.51
N LYS A 137 36.47 -19.91 15.23
CA LYS A 137 35.15 -19.67 14.64
C LYS A 137 34.38 -18.59 15.37
N GLU A 138 33.90 -17.64 14.58
CA GLU A 138 33.15 -16.49 15.06
C GLU A 138 31.80 -16.40 14.34
N ALA A 139 30.78 -16.00 15.07
CA ALA A 139 29.47 -15.71 14.52
C ALA A 139 29.29 -14.19 14.36
N VAL A 140 28.66 -13.78 13.26
CA VAL A 140 28.38 -12.37 12.97
C VAL A 140 27.19 -11.91 13.80
N LEU A 141 27.38 -10.85 14.60
CA LEU A 141 26.38 -10.28 15.50
C LEU A 141 25.74 -8.98 14.97
N SER A 142 26.41 -8.28 14.06
CA SER A 142 25.79 -7.18 13.31
C SER A 142 26.47 -6.94 11.96
N VAL A 143 25.72 -6.36 11.03
CA VAL A 143 26.21 -6.00 9.68
C VAL A 143 25.77 -4.62 9.28
N GLU A 144 26.57 -3.95 8.46
CA GLU A 144 26.18 -2.79 7.66
C GLU A 144 25.76 -3.28 6.27
N TYR A 145 24.52 -3.00 5.88
CA TYR A 145 23.94 -3.37 4.60
C TYR A 145 23.63 -2.11 3.77
N PHE A 146 24.41 -1.90 2.71
CA PHE A 146 24.35 -0.72 1.86
C PHE A 146 23.27 -0.89 0.79
N VAL A 147 22.04 -0.49 1.11
CA VAL A 147 20.89 -0.57 0.20
C VAL A 147 20.58 0.80 -0.41
N SER A 148 20.36 0.84 -1.72
CA SER A 148 20.05 2.09 -2.44
C SER A 148 18.80 2.79 -1.90
N SER A 149 18.80 4.13 -1.95
CA SER A 149 17.64 4.94 -1.54
C SER A 149 16.41 4.63 -2.39
N GLN A 150 16.59 4.29 -3.68
CA GLN A 150 15.52 3.90 -4.59
C GLN A 150 14.86 2.60 -4.16
N PHE A 151 15.65 1.59 -3.78
CA PHE A 151 15.12 0.33 -3.25
C PHE A 151 14.41 0.55 -1.92
N LYS A 152 15.03 1.27 -0.97
CA LYS A 152 14.43 1.61 0.33
C LYS A 152 13.06 2.29 0.15
N GLN A 153 12.96 3.25 -0.77
CA GLN A 153 11.71 3.94 -1.07
C GLN A 153 10.68 3.02 -1.74
N GLY A 154 11.08 2.21 -2.72
CA GLY A 154 10.17 1.28 -3.39
C GLY A 154 9.59 0.23 -2.44
N LEU A 155 10.42 -0.30 -1.54
CA LEU A 155 10.00 -1.18 -0.45
C LEU A 155 8.97 -0.48 0.45
N PHE A 156 9.28 0.74 0.92
CA PHE A 156 8.36 1.51 1.75
C PHE A 156 7.02 1.76 1.05
N GLU A 157 7.04 2.29 -0.17
CA GLU A 157 5.81 2.58 -0.93
C GLU A 157 4.95 1.34 -1.18
N SER A 158 5.56 0.16 -1.31
CA SER A 158 4.83 -1.09 -1.51
C SER A 158 4.16 -1.62 -0.23
N CYS A 159 4.65 -1.25 0.95
CA CYS A 159 4.24 -1.85 2.24
C CYS A 159 3.56 -0.86 3.20
N LYS A 160 3.66 0.45 2.95
CA LYS A 160 3.26 1.49 3.90
C LYS A 160 1.77 1.53 4.23
N ASP A 161 0.90 0.92 3.43
CA ASP A 161 -0.56 0.98 3.64
C ASP A 161 -1.12 -0.35 4.20
N LEU A 162 -0.26 -1.34 4.49
CA LEU A 162 -0.66 -2.60 5.10
C LEU A 162 -1.05 -2.42 6.58
N THR A 163 -2.30 -2.75 6.90
CA THR A 163 -2.86 -2.71 8.26
C THR A 163 -2.83 -4.08 8.93
N LEU A 164 -2.67 -4.12 10.25
CA LEU A 164 -2.89 -5.36 11.02
C LEU A 164 -4.39 -5.63 11.16
N GLU A 165 -4.81 -6.89 11.00
CA GLU A 165 -6.22 -7.25 11.16
C GLU A 165 -6.73 -6.90 12.56
N GLY A 166 -7.91 -6.28 12.63
CA GLY A 166 -8.49 -5.80 13.88
C GLY A 166 -8.06 -4.40 14.32
N TYR A 167 -7.12 -3.75 13.61
CA TYR A 167 -6.63 -2.41 13.95
C TYR A 167 -6.50 -1.51 12.72
N THR A 168 -7.30 -0.45 12.67
CA THR A 168 -7.32 0.50 11.54
C THR A 168 -6.12 1.46 11.53
N ASP A 169 -5.52 1.74 12.69
CA ASP A 169 -4.42 2.73 12.83
C ASP A 169 -3.02 2.09 13.02
N LEU A 170 -2.94 0.77 13.17
CA LEU A 170 -1.67 0.05 13.35
C LEU A 170 -1.16 -0.45 12.00
N LYS A 171 -0.13 0.24 11.50
CA LYS A 171 0.59 -0.18 10.30
C LYS A 171 1.61 -1.26 10.65
N LEU A 172 1.64 -2.33 9.85
CA LEU A 172 2.42 -3.55 10.09
C LEU A 172 3.89 -3.27 10.45
N PHE A 173 4.55 -2.37 9.73
CA PHE A 173 5.98 -2.07 9.88
C PHE A 173 6.28 -0.76 10.64
N CYS A 174 5.26 -0.12 11.21
CA CYS A 174 5.41 1.17 11.89
C CYS A 174 4.79 1.21 13.29
N GLY A 175 4.19 0.11 13.76
CA GLY A 175 3.65 -0.02 15.10
C GLY A 175 2.69 1.12 15.45
N THR A 176 2.75 1.61 16.69
CA THR A 176 1.91 2.71 17.20
C THR A 176 2.17 4.06 16.51
N MET A 177 3.26 4.20 15.75
CA MET A 177 3.54 5.39 14.95
C MET A 177 2.92 5.35 13.55
N GLY A 178 1.88 4.53 13.31
CA GLY A 178 1.26 4.32 12.00
C GLY A 178 0.95 5.62 11.21
N ARG A 179 0.52 6.69 11.88
CA ARG A 179 0.27 8.00 11.24
C ARG A 179 1.54 8.73 10.79
N TRP A 180 2.69 8.46 11.42
CA TRP A 180 4.00 9.08 11.15
C TRP A 180 4.98 8.08 10.53
N CYS A 181 4.46 7.05 9.90
CA CYS A 181 5.25 6.02 9.23
C CYS A 181 5.99 6.63 8.03
N THR A 182 7.32 6.68 8.11
CA THR A 182 8.20 7.12 7.03
C THR A 182 9.07 5.96 6.54
N THR A 183 9.73 6.13 5.39
CA THR A 183 10.76 5.20 4.91
C THR A 183 11.80 4.90 6.00
N LYS A 184 12.24 5.92 6.75
CA LYS A 184 13.19 5.76 7.85
C LYS A 184 12.61 4.91 8.99
N SER A 185 11.35 5.13 9.35
CA SER A 185 10.67 4.36 10.41
C SER A 185 10.56 2.88 10.04
N LEU A 186 10.15 2.57 8.81
CA LEU A 186 10.05 1.20 8.30
C LEU A 186 11.42 0.52 8.28
N ILE A 187 12.44 1.20 7.75
CA ILE A 187 13.80 0.67 7.70
C ILE A 187 14.31 0.42 9.12
N HIS A 188 14.16 1.36 10.05
CA HIS A 188 14.55 1.19 11.46
C HIS A 188 13.85 0.00 12.12
N TYR A 189 12.57 -0.24 11.84
CA TYR A 189 11.88 -1.43 12.32
C TYR A 189 12.54 -2.72 11.83
N MET A 190 12.97 -2.74 10.56
CA MET A 190 13.67 -3.89 9.96
C MET A 190 15.14 -4.03 10.41
N GLN A 191 15.74 -3.04 11.06
CA GLN A 191 17.12 -3.07 11.53
C GLN A 191 17.31 -3.93 12.78
N SER A 192 16.32 -3.88 13.68
CA SER A 192 16.44 -4.45 15.02
C SER A 192 16.08 -5.93 15.05
N ALA A 193 16.98 -6.75 15.59
CA ALA A 193 16.72 -8.17 15.86
C ALA A 193 15.59 -8.40 16.87
N GLU A 194 15.30 -7.40 17.72
CA GLU A 194 14.23 -7.43 18.73
C GLU A 194 12.86 -7.11 18.15
N SER A 195 12.80 -6.64 16.90
CA SER A 195 11.51 -6.47 16.23
C SER A 195 10.83 -7.83 16.09
N GLY A 196 9.55 -7.92 16.46
CA GLY A 196 8.80 -9.18 16.49
C GLY A 196 8.73 -9.93 15.14
N LEU A 197 9.05 -9.24 14.04
CA LEU A 197 9.09 -9.79 12.69
C LEU A 197 10.52 -9.95 12.12
N ALA A 198 11.58 -9.68 12.88
CA ALA A 198 12.96 -9.82 12.38
C ALA A 198 13.24 -11.26 11.93
N PRO A 199 13.80 -11.50 10.73
CA PRO A 199 14.12 -12.86 10.30
C PRO A 199 15.44 -13.40 10.88
N TYR A 200 16.20 -12.57 11.58
CA TYR A 200 17.49 -12.91 12.19
C TYR A 200 17.56 -12.49 13.66
N ALA A 201 18.59 -12.98 14.36
CA ALA A 201 18.94 -12.59 15.72
C ALA A 201 20.17 -11.67 15.78
N PHE A 202 20.50 -11.01 14.66
CA PHE A 202 21.58 -10.02 14.57
C PHE A 202 21.02 -8.71 14.01
N ASP A 203 21.63 -7.60 14.39
CA ASP A 203 21.20 -6.28 13.91
C ASP A 203 21.74 -5.99 12.51
N ILE A 204 20.88 -5.40 11.68
CA ILE A 204 21.23 -4.93 10.34
C ILE A 204 21.22 -3.41 10.39
N TYR A 205 22.34 -2.77 10.11
CA TYR A 205 22.40 -1.32 9.94
C TYR A 205 22.27 -0.98 8.46
N PHE A 206 21.54 0.08 8.11
CA PHE A 206 21.38 0.54 6.72
C PHE A 206 21.98 1.94 6.55
N PRO A 207 23.31 2.08 6.37
CA PRO A 207 23.95 3.38 6.21
C PRO A 207 23.42 4.16 5.00
N ASP A 208 23.53 5.49 5.08
CA ASP A 208 23.21 6.40 3.98
C ASP A 208 24.45 6.92 3.25
N ILE A 209 25.64 6.63 3.77
CA ILE A 209 26.94 6.99 3.18
C ILE A 209 27.62 5.71 2.70
N LEU A 210 28.05 5.69 1.43
CA LEU A 210 28.74 4.56 0.83
C LEU A 210 30.27 4.73 0.94
N PRO A 211 31.00 3.82 1.61
CA PRO A 211 32.46 3.86 1.66
C PRO A 211 33.12 3.59 0.28
N ARG A 212 34.34 4.10 0.08
CA ARG A 212 35.12 3.85 -1.14
C ARG A 212 35.50 2.37 -1.18
N LYS A 213 34.96 1.60 -2.15
CA LYS A 213 35.12 0.14 -2.45
C LYS A 213 33.84 -0.68 -2.29
N LEU A 214 32.80 -0.12 -1.67
CA LEU A 214 31.48 -0.75 -1.62
C LEU A 214 30.59 -0.21 -2.73
N SER A 215 29.48 -0.89 -2.95
CA SER A 215 28.42 -0.57 -3.90
C SER A 215 27.06 -0.68 -3.23
N TRP A 216 26.04 -0.06 -3.82
CA TRP A 216 24.67 -0.19 -3.35
C TRP A 216 24.04 -1.48 -3.87
N MET A 217 23.34 -2.21 -3.00
CA MET A 217 22.30 -3.15 -3.47
C MET A 217 21.18 -2.33 -4.11
N ASN A 218 21.05 -2.45 -5.42
CA ASN A 218 20.15 -1.63 -6.24
C ASN A 218 19.32 -2.48 -7.19
N GLU A 219 18.69 -3.51 -6.63
CA GLU A 219 17.73 -4.30 -7.38
C GLU A 219 16.46 -3.49 -7.71
N THR A 220 15.72 -3.95 -8.71
CA THR A 220 14.43 -3.34 -9.04
C THR A 220 13.39 -3.65 -7.96
N THR A 221 12.42 -2.76 -7.78
CA THR A 221 11.30 -2.94 -6.84
C THR A 221 9.99 -3.08 -7.59
N PHE A 222 9.07 -3.84 -7.00
CA PHE A 222 7.70 -3.99 -7.48
C PHE A 222 6.81 -2.91 -6.87
N LYS A 223 5.94 -2.32 -7.69
CA LYS A 223 5.00 -1.27 -7.27
C LYS A 223 3.66 -1.90 -6.90
N CYS A 224 3.07 -1.50 -5.78
CA CYS A 224 1.80 -2.08 -5.33
C CYS A 224 0.61 -1.80 -6.28
N ASN A 225 0.70 -0.73 -7.07
CA ASN A 225 -0.33 -0.28 -8.01
C ASN A 225 -0.07 -0.62 -9.48
N LYS A 226 0.88 -1.52 -9.76
CA LYS A 226 1.12 -2.01 -11.12
C LYS A 226 1.19 -3.54 -11.15
N PRO A 227 0.59 -4.19 -12.15
CA PRO A 227 0.78 -5.63 -12.32
C PRO A 227 2.24 -5.92 -12.71
N PHE A 228 2.73 -7.07 -12.30
CA PHE A 228 4.06 -7.58 -12.67
C PHE A 228 4.02 -9.11 -12.80
N ILE A 229 5.04 -9.72 -13.41
CA ILE A 229 5.19 -11.18 -13.40
C ILE A 229 5.83 -11.58 -12.08
N ASP A 230 5.11 -12.33 -11.26
CA ASP A 230 5.61 -12.83 -9.98
C ASP A 230 6.81 -13.77 -10.22
N PRO A 231 8.00 -13.45 -9.67
CA PRO A 231 9.17 -14.32 -9.81
C PRO A 231 8.96 -15.74 -9.25
N GLN A 232 8.08 -15.93 -8.27
CA GLN A 232 7.88 -17.22 -7.60
C GLN A 232 6.90 -18.13 -8.36
N SER A 233 5.81 -17.55 -8.89
CA SER A 233 4.74 -18.31 -9.55
C SER A 233 4.76 -18.22 -11.08
N ASN A 234 5.56 -17.31 -11.65
CA ASN A 234 5.61 -16.99 -13.08
C ASN A 234 4.23 -16.62 -13.68
N LYS A 235 3.36 -16.02 -12.87
CA LYS A 235 2.03 -15.54 -13.27
C LYS A 235 1.97 -14.03 -13.12
N THR A 236 1.15 -13.38 -13.94
CA THR A 236 0.82 -11.96 -13.77
C THR A 236 0.08 -11.76 -12.45
N THR A 237 0.63 -10.92 -11.57
CA THR A 237 -0.01 -10.59 -10.30
C THR A 237 -1.16 -9.62 -10.51
N SER A 238 -2.21 -9.76 -9.71
CA SER A 238 -3.15 -8.66 -9.48
C SER A 238 -2.44 -7.51 -8.74
N VAL A 239 -2.92 -6.28 -8.96
CA VAL A 239 -2.51 -5.14 -8.13
C VAL A 239 -2.98 -5.33 -6.69
N CYS A 240 -2.29 -4.70 -5.73
CA CYS A 240 -2.72 -4.75 -4.33
C CYS A 240 -4.07 -4.04 -4.17
N SER A 241 -4.89 -4.47 -3.20
CA SER A 241 -6.18 -3.85 -2.90
C SER A 241 -6.00 -2.36 -2.57
N CYS A 242 -7.01 -1.52 -2.83
CA CYS A 242 -6.98 -0.10 -2.45
C CYS A 242 -6.82 0.09 -0.93
N GLN A 243 -7.33 -0.86 -0.12
CA GLN A 243 -7.16 -0.86 1.32
C GLN A 243 -5.69 -1.05 1.74
N ASP A 244 -4.96 -1.92 1.03
CA ASP A 244 -3.56 -2.27 1.32
C ASP A 244 -2.53 -1.44 0.52
N CYS A 245 -2.99 -0.63 -0.44
CA CYS A 245 -2.17 0.28 -1.25
C CYS A 245 -3.04 1.42 -1.78
N VAL A 246 -2.90 2.61 -1.20
CA VAL A 246 -3.65 3.80 -1.64
C VAL A 246 -3.32 4.16 -3.09
N GLY A 247 -2.11 3.84 -3.55
CA GLY A 247 -1.70 4.01 -4.93
C GLY A 247 -2.50 3.19 -5.95
N SER A 248 -3.16 2.11 -5.52
CA SER A 248 -4.04 1.25 -6.34
C SER A 248 -5.48 1.73 -6.36
N CYS A 249 -5.85 2.68 -5.48
CA CYS A 249 -7.19 3.22 -5.49
C CYS A 249 -7.46 3.92 -6.82
N PRO A 250 -8.68 3.78 -7.38
CA PRO A 250 -9.07 4.55 -8.56
C PRO A 250 -8.86 6.03 -8.24
N ARG A 251 -7.93 6.66 -8.95
CA ARG A 251 -7.75 8.11 -8.88
C ARG A 251 -8.87 8.72 -9.69
N ARG A 252 -9.49 9.80 -9.17
CA ARG A 252 -10.35 10.67 -9.98
C ARG A 252 -9.49 11.31 -11.06
N SER A 253 -9.36 10.63 -12.20
CA SER A 253 -8.50 11.07 -13.30
C SER A 253 -9.12 12.22 -14.07
N GLU A 254 -10.46 12.30 -14.12
CA GLU A 254 -11.19 13.32 -14.87
C GLU A 254 -12.36 13.86 -14.03
N GLN A 255 -12.43 15.18 -13.88
CA GLN A 255 -13.52 15.87 -13.17
C GLN A 255 -14.06 17.00 -14.04
N LEU A 256 -15.38 17.04 -14.19
CA LEU A 256 -16.10 18.19 -14.73
C LEU A 256 -16.76 18.93 -13.56
N ILE A 257 -16.41 20.20 -13.35
CA ILE A 257 -17.05 21.06 -12.38
C ILE A 257 -18.07 21.93 -13.13
N ILE A 258 -19.34 21.80 -12.77
CA ILE A 258 -20.43 22.61 -13.34
C ILE A 258 -20.83 23.66 -12.33
N THR A 259 -20.68 24.94 -12.71
CA THR A 259 -21.12 26.08 -11.90
C THR A 259 -22.23 26.83 -12.62
N SER A 260 -23.11 27.45 -11.85
CA SER A 260 -24.19 28.27 -12.38
C SER A 260 -23.76 29.73 -12.49
N THR A 261 -24.09 30.38 -13.60
CA THR A 261 -23.98 31.83 -13.77
C THR A 261 -25.24 32.56 -13.29
N HIS A 262 -26.22 31.84 -12.74
CA HIS A 262 -27.47 32.42 -12.28
C HIS A 262 -27.22 33.32 -11.05
N PRO A 263 -27.71 34.57 -11.05
CA PRO A 263 -27.35 35.55 -10.02
C PRO A 263 -28.04 35.29 -8.67
N THR A 264 -29.13 34.51 -8.67
CA THR A 264 -29.92 34.24 -7.47
C THR A 264 -29.72 32.81 -6.97
N PRO A 265 -29.65 32.58 -5.64
CA PRO A 265 -29.74 31.24 -5.07
C PRO A 265 -31.04 30.55 -5.47
N ALA A 266 -30.97 29.24 -5.65
CA ALA A 266 -32.16 28.41 -5.77
C ALA A 266 -32.76 28.17 -4.36
N GLY A 267 -33.93 27.54 -4.31
CA GLY A 267 -34.53 27.13 -3.05
C GLY A 267 -36.01 26.84 -3.20
N TYR A 268 -36.61 26.30 -2.14
CA TYR A 268 -38.03 25.98 -2.11
C TYR A 268 -38.61 26.18 -0.72
N HIS A 269 -39.93 26.38 -0.66
CA HIS A 269 -40.68 26.30 0.58
C HIS A 269 -40.99 24.84 0.86
N ARG A 270 -40.50 24.34 1.99
CA ARG A 270 -40.69 22.94 2.35
C ARG A 270 -42.17 22.63 2.56
N TYR A 271 -42.63 21.59 1.87
CA TYR A 271 -44.01 21.11 1.98
C TYR A 271 -44.35 20.73 3.42
N GLY A 272 -45.43 21.33 3.93
CA GLY A 272 -46.01 21.07 5.26
C GLY A 272 -45.74 22.14 6.31
N ASP A 273 -44.60 22.83 6.27
CA ASP A 273 -44.27 23.90 7.23
C ASP A 273 -43.85 25.22 6.61
N GLU A 274 -43.85 25.32 5.27
CA GLU A 274 -43.56 26.52 4.48
C GLU A 274 -42.18 27.15 4.78
N LYS A 275 -41.29 26.40 5.44
CA LYS A 275 -39.95 26.87 5.75
C LYS A 275 -39.14 27.01 4.47
N TRP A 276 -38.59 28.20 4.24
CA TRP A 276 -37.66 28.43 3.12
C TRP A 276 -36.37 27.64 3.34
N ILE A 277 -36.03 26.76 2.40
CA ILE A 277 -34.79 25.99 2.37
C ILE A 277 -33.93 26.50 1.20
N PRO A 278 -32.78 27.14 1.49
CA PRO A 278 -31.90 27.65 0.45
C PRO A 278 -31.15 26.51 -0.25
N PHE A 279 -30.97 26.64 -1.56
CA PHE A 279 -30.10 25.79 -2.37
C PHE A 279 -29.11 26.66 -3.15
N GLY A 280 -27.96 26.08 -3.50
CA GLY A 280 -26.99 26.75 -4.36
C GLY A 280 -27.58 27.11 -5.74
N PRO A 281 -27.08 28.14 -6.43
CA PRO A 281 -27.62 28.59 -7.72
C PRO A 281 -27.64 27.54 -8.86
N ILE A 282 -26.95 26.41 -8.72
CA ILE A 282 -26.96 25.33 -9.71
C ILE A 282 -28.20 24.42 -9.61
N PHE A 283 -28.91 24.46 -8.49
CA PHE A 283 -30.04 23.57 -8.22
C PHE A 283 -31.38 24.08 -8.78
N HIS A 284 -31.37 25.04 -9.70
CA HIS A 284 -32.54 25.28 -10.53
C HIS A 284 -32.78 24.06 -11.43
N LEU A 285 -34.02 23.57 -11.49
CA LEU A 285 -34.35 22.30 -12.14
C LEU A 285 -34.00 22.28 -13.63
N ASP A 286 -34.13 23.41 -14.32
CA ASP A 286 -33.73 23.58 -15.72
C ASP A 286 -32.21 23.46 -15.91
N LEU A 287 -31.41 24.01 -15.00
CA LEU A 287 -29.95 23.86 -15.00
C LEU A 287 -29.53 22.42 -14.70
N LEU A 288 -30.18 21.76 -13.74
CA LEU A 288 -29.94 20.34 -13.44
C LEU A 288 -30.26 19.45 -14.65
N ASN A 289 -31.34 19.74 -15.37
CA ASN A 289 -31.67 19.02 -16.61
C ASN A 289 -30.61 19.21 -17.70
N GLN A 290 -30.10 20.43 -17.89
CA GLN A 290 -29.01 20.72 -18.84
C GLN A 290 -27.70 20.02 -18.44
N ALA A 291 -27.37 20.02 -17.16
CA ALA A 291 -26.18 19.34 -16.64
C ALA A 291 -26.26 17.81 -16.79
N LEU A 292 -27.46 17.22 -16.61
CA LEU A 292 -27.69 15.81 -16.91
C LEU A 292 -27.59 15.51 -18.41
N ASP A 293 -28.11 16.38 -19.29
CA ASP A 293 -27.91 16.25 -20.75
C ASP A 293 -26.43 16.25 -21.12
N LEU A 294 -25.64 17.14 -20.50
CA LEU A 294 -24.20 17.20 -20.72
C LEU A 294 -23.51 15.91 -20.27
N GLN A 295 -23.85 15.38 -19.09
CA GLN A 295 -23.32 14.10 -18.62
C GLN A 295 -23.66 12.96 -19.59
N ASP A 296 -24.92 12.90 -20.06
CA ASP A 296 -25.38 11.89 -21.02
C ASP A 296 -24.68 12.02 -22.37
N ALA A 297 -24.41 13.25 -22.83
CA ALA A 297 -23.66 13.50 -24.06
C ALA A 297 -22.21 13.03 -23.94
N ILE A 298 -21.54 13.32 -22.81
CA ILE A 298 -20.16 12.91 -22.55
C ILE A 298 -20.03 11.38 -22.49
N THR A 299 -20.95 10.71 -21.79
CA THR A 299 -20.92 9.24 -21.66
C THR A 299 -21.20 8.51 -22.98
N LYS A 300 -21.86 9.16 -23.94
CA LYS A 300 -22.15 8.62 -25.27
C LYS A 300 -21.08 8.96 -26.32
N LEU A 301 -20.01 9.66 -25.96
CA LEU A 301 -18.94 9.98 -26.89
C LEU A 301 -18.30 8.71 -27.46
N LYS A 302 -18.01 8.75 -28.76
CA LYS A 302 -17.27 7.71 -29.48
C LYS A 302 -16.09 8.35 -30.18
N VAL A 303 -14.90 7.78 -29.97
CA VAL A 303 -13.64 8.30 -30.53
C VAL A 303 -13.03 7.24 -31.42
N SER A 304 -12.57 7.63 -32.61
CA SER A 304 -11.85 6.73 -33.53
C SER A 304 -10.44 6.44 -32.99
N PHE A 305 -10.06 5.17 -32.93
CA PHE A 305 -8.73 4.73 -32.52
C PHE A 305 -8.29 3.54 -33.39
N GLY A 306 -7.34 3.78 -34.30
CA GLY A 306 -6.98 2.79 -35.33
C GLY A 306 -8.18 2.47 -36.23
N ASP A 307 -8.47 1.18 -36.41
CA ASP A 307 -9.60 0.70 -37.21
C ASP A 307 -10.90 0.52 -36.39
N SER A 308 -10.90 0.87 -35.10
CA SER A 308 -12.05 0.72 -34.20
C SER A 308 -12.51 2.03 -33.58
N SER A 309 -13.70 2.01 -32.99
CA SER A 309 -14.22 3.10 -32.16
C SER A 309 -14.14 2.72 -30.69
N ILE A 310 -13.58 3.59 -29.86
CA ILE A 310 -13.57 3.46 -28.40
C ILE A 310 -14.71 4.28 -27.83
N THR A 311 -15.42 3.71 -26.86
CA THR A 311 -16.50 4.32 -26.11
C THR A 311 -16.12 4.45 -24.63
N PHE A 312 -16.91 5.22 -23.87
CA PHE A 312 -16.71 5.34 -22.42
C PHE A 312 -16.75 3.98 -21.70
N GLU A 313 -17.64 3.07 -22.12
CA GLU A 313 -17.81 1.75 -21.50
C GLU A 313 -16.59 0.83 -21.66
N ASP A 314 -15.75 1.09 -22.67
CA ASP A 314 -14.53 0.33 -22.95
C ASP A 314 -13.38 0.68 -22.00
N ILE A 315 -13.38 1.90 -21.43
CA ILE A 315 -12.27 2.44 -20.65
C ILE A 315 -12.63 2.77 -19.19
N CYS A 316 -13.91 2.85 -18.86
CA CYS A 316 -14.37 3.27 -17.54
C CYS A 316 -14.04 2.23 -16.46
N PHE A 317 -13.88 2.70 -15.23
CA PHE A 317 -13.78 1.81 -14.07
C PHE A 317 -15.16 1.23 -13.73
N LYS A 318 -15.23 -0.08 -13.50
CA LYS A 318 -16.45 -0.80 -13.12
C LYS A 318 -16.24 -1.44 -11.74
N THR A 319 -17.02 -1.00 -10.75
CA THR A 319 -16.84 -1.37 -9.33
C THR A 319 -17.12 -2.84 -9.04
N LYS A 320 -18.04 -3.44 -9.79
CA LYS A 320 -18.29 -4.88 -9.77
C LYS A 320 -17.40 -5.52 -10.84
N GLY A 321 -16.14 -5.76 -10.50
CA GLY A 321 -15.24 -6.54 -11.36
C GLY A 321 -15.84 -7.92 -11.66
N HIS A 322 -15.40 -8.54 -12.76
CA HIS A 322 -15.83 -9.86 -13.24
C HIS A 322 -16.10 -10.85 -12.08
N GLN A 323 -17.37 -11.01 -11.71
CA GLN A 323 -17.79 -12.13 -10.89
C GLN A 323 -18.11 -13.28 -11.85
N PRO A 324 -17.39 -14.41 -11.81
CA PRO A 324 -17.52 -15.51 -12.79
C PRO A 324 -18.90 -16.20 -12.79
N PHE A 325 -19.82 -15.79 -11.91
CA PHE A 325 -21.16 -16.38 -11.76
C PHE A 325 -22.28 -15.34 -11.55
N ALA A 326 -22.05 -14.05 -11.81
CA ALA A 326 -23.12 -13.05 -11.72
C ALA A 326 -23.99 -13.10 -13.00
N PRO A 327 -25.29 -13.41 -12.91
CA PRO A 327 -26.17 -13.45 -14.08
C PRO A 327 -26.41 -12.03 -14.58
N ASN A 328 -25.99 -11.72 -15.82
CA ASN A 328 -26.39 -10.58 -16.66
C ASN A 328 -26.78 -9.26 -15.95
N THR A 329 -26.11 -8.89 -14.87
CA THR A 329 -26.22 -7.54 -14.32
C THR A 329 -25.17 -6.74 -15.07
N THR A 330 -25.64 -5.94 -16.03
CA THR A 330 -24.83 -5.01 -16.84
C THR A 330 -23.76 -4.37 -15.97
N GLU A 331 -22.49 -4.71 -16.22
CA GLU A 331 -21.37 -4.05 -15.56
C GLU A 331 -21.42 -2.56 -15.94
N GLN A 332 -21.76 -1.69 -14.99
CA GLN A 332 -21.94 -0.27 -15.25
C GLN A 332 -20.71 0.52 -14.78
N CYS A 333 -20.35 1.52 -15.58
CA CYS A 333 -19.30 2.46 -15.28
C CYS A 333 -19.59 3.25 -14.00
N GLU A 334 -18.57 3.40 -13.15
CA GLU A 334 -18.64 4.30 -12.02
C GLU A 334 -18.63 5.76 -12.51
N ILE A 335 -19.72 6.48 -12.24
CA ILE A 335 -19.83 7.92 -12.47
C ILE A 335 -20.23 8.57 -11.15
N GLN A 336 -19.32 9.28 -10.51
CA GLN A 336 -19.58 10.01 -9.27
C GLN A 336 -20.21 11.38 -9.60
N SER A 337 -21.54 11.45 -9.50
CA SER A 337 -22.32 12.65 -9.84
C SER A 337 -23.59 12.74 -8.98
N VAL A 338 -24.09 13.96 -8.74
CA VAL A 338 -25.36 14.18 -8.01
C VAL A 338 -26.55 13.51 -8.70
N PHE A 339 -26.49 13.33 -10.02
CA PHE A 339 -27.56 12.70 -10.82
C PHE A 339 -27.70 11.20 -10.54
N GLN A 340 -26.72 10.57 -9.90
CA GLN A 340 -26.82 9.18 -9.48
C GLN A 340 -27.86 8.95 -8.39
N TYR A 341 -28.20 9.96 -7.57
CA TYR A 341 -29.34 9.88 -6.66
C TYR A 341 -30.67 9.70 -7.40
N PHE A 342 -30.72 10.07 -8.68
CA PHE A 342 -31.85 9.87 -9.58
C PHE A 342 -31.56 8.81 -10.65
N GLN A 343 -30.53 7.98 -10.44
CA GLN A 343 -30.11 6.93 -11.35
C GLN A 343 -29.87 7.42 -12.80
N ASN A 344 -29.34 8.64 -12.94
CA ASN A 344 -29.13 9.32 -14.23
C ASN A 344 -30.41 9.38 -15.10
N ASN A 345 -31.58 9.46 -14.46
CA ASN A 345 -32.86 9.42 -15.14
C ASN A 345 -33.61 10.74 -14.99
N LYS A 346 -33.87 11.41 -16.13
CA LYS A 346 -34.61 12.67 -16.17
C LYS A 346 -36.03 12.57 -15.64
N THR A 347 -36.74 11.47 -15.88
CA THR A 347 -38.09 11.27 -15.35
C THR A 347 -38.09 11.23 -13.82
N LYS A 348 -37.07 10.62 -13.21
CA LYS A 348 -36.90 10.62 -11.75
C LYS A 348 -36.51 11.99 -11.20
N LEU A 349 -35.61 12.70 -11.89
CA LEU A 349 -35.21 14.06 -11.51
C LEU A 349 -36.39 15.04 -11.55
N ASN A 350 -37.26 14.93 -12.55
CA ASN A 350 -38.43 15.81 -12.71
C ASN A 350 -39.69 15.26 -11.99
N LYS A 351 -39.54 14.20 -11.19
CA LYS A 351 -40.67 13.62 -10.46
C LYS A 351 -41.10 14.55 -9.33
N CYS A 352 -42.41 14.71 -9.19
CA CYS A 352 -43.05 15.40 -8.09
C CYS A 352 -44.27 14.60 -7.66
N LEU A 353 -44.51 14.53 -6.34
CA LEU A 353 -45.64 13.84 -5.74
C LEU A 353 -46.54 14.79 -4.95
N THR A 354 -47.84 14.57 -5.06
CA THR A 354 -48.85 15.19 -4.19
C THR A 354 -49.02 14.41 -2.87
N SER A 355 -49.79 14.95 -1.93
CA SER A 355 -50.04 14.35 -0.62
C SER A 355 -50.75 13.00 -0.71
N MET A 356 -51.55 12.78 -1.74
CA MET A 356 -52.22 11.53 -2.08
C MET A 356 -51.36 10.61 -2.98
N GLY A 357 -50.14 11.03 -3.35
CA GLY A 357 -49.20 10.21 -4.11
C GLY A 357 -49.38 10.26 -5.64
N TYR A 358 -50.12 11.24 -6.17
CA TYR A 358 -50.24 11.45 -7.62
C TYR A 358 -49.07 12.27 -8.17
N ASN A 359 -48.86 12.23 -9.48
CA ASN A 359 -47.90 13.12 -10.12
C ASN A 359 -48.44 14.57 -10.10
N CYS A 360 -47.59 15.52 -9.76
CA CYS A 360 -47.98 16.93 -9.63
C CYS A 360 -48.47 17.58 -10.94
N ASP A 361 -48.13 17.00 -12.09
CA ASP A 361 -48.55 17.49 -13.41
C ASP A 361 -49.82 16.79 -13.93
N GLU A 362 -50.44 15.90 -13.15
CA GLU A 362 -51.66 15.20 -13.58
C GLU A 362 -52.86 16.16 -13.66
N PRO A 363 -53.53 16.25 -14.82
CA PRO A 363 -54.71 17.10 -14.97
C PRO A 363 -55.88 16.56 -14.15
N ASN A 364 -56.68 17.47 -13.58
CA ASN A 364 -57.89 17.19 -12.78
C ASN A 364 -57.66 16.64 -11.36
N ILE A 365 -56.44 16.77 -10.81
CA ILE A 365 -56.16 16.44 -9.41
C ILE A 365 -56.01 17.73 -8.60
N THR A 366 -56.92 17.95 -7.66
CA THR A 366 -56.82 19.05 -6.69
C THR A 366 -56.20 18.51 -5.41
N ASP A 367 -54.88 18.53 -5.33
CA ASP A 367 -54.13 18.08 -4.16
C ASP A 367 -52.88 18.96 -3.93
N PHE A 368 -52.36 18.95 -2.70
CA PHE A 368 -51.18 19.71 -2.32
C PHE A 368 -49.91 18.93 -2.66
N ARG A 369 -48.90 19.63 -3.19
CA ARG A 369 -47.56 19.08 -3.39
C ARG A 369 -46.98 18.63 -2.05
N ALA A 370 -46.29 17.48 -2.06
CA ALA A 370 -45.76 16.84 -0.87
C ALA A 370 -44.27 16.52 -0.96
N ALA A 371 -43.77 16.23 -2.16
CA ALA A 371 -42.35 15.93 -2.37
C ALA A 371 -41.93 16.23 -3.80
N ASP A 372 -40.71 16.72 -3.97
CA ASP A 372 -40.04 16.82 -5.28
C ASP A 372 -38.55 16.46 -5.16
N PHE A 373 -37.76 16.80 -6.17
CA PHE A 373 -36.34 16.51 -6.22
C PHE A 373 -35.54 17.14 -5.06
N HIS A 374 -35.97 18.27 -4.49
CA HIS A 374 -35.28 18.90 -3.36
C HIS A 374 -35.36 18.01 -2.12
N ASP A 375 -36.54 17.44 -1.83
CA ASP A 375 -36.73 16.50 -0.73
C ASP A 375 -35.86 15.25 -0.91
N HIS A 376 -35.84 14.70 -2.13
CA HIS A 376 -35.03 13.52 -2.44
C HIS A 376 -33.53 13.78 -2.29
N LEU A 377 -33.03 14.91 -2.81
CA LEU A 377 -31.64 15.33 -2.62
C LEU A 377 -31.29 15.43 -1.14
N LEU A 378 -32.11 16.12 -0.35
CA LEU A 378 -31.89 16.30 1.09
C LEU A 378 -31.94 14.98 1.87
N THR A 379 -32.74 14.00 1.43
CA THR A 379 -32.74 12.66 2.02
C THR A 379 -31.47 11.91 1.63
N CYS A 380 -31.10 11.91 0.35
CA CYS A 380 -29.99 11.13 -0.17
C CYS A 380 -28.62 11.67 0.23
N THR A 381 -28.44 12.98 0.40
CA THR A 381 -27.18 13.52 0.93
C THR A 381 -26.97 13.14 2.39
N ARG A 382 -28.04 12.94 3.17
CA ARG A 382 -27.98 12.46 4.56
C ARG A 382 -27.88 10.95 4.69
N SER A 383 -28.44 10.21 3.74
CA SER A 383 -28.44 8.73 3.74
C SER A 383 -28.22 8.16 2.33
N PRO A 384 -26.99 8.28 1.79
CA PRO A 384 -26.70 7.94 0.39
C PRO A 384 -26.91 6.48 0.00
N SER A 385 -26.91 5.57 0.97
CA SER A 385 -27.13 4.14 0.76
C SER A 385 -28.59 3.72 0.92
N SER A 386 -29.53 4.66 1.12
CA SER A 386 -30.95 4.33 1.26
C SER A 386 -31.49 3.66 0.00
N LEU A 387 -32.13 2.50 0.18
CA LEU A 387 -32.78 1.77 -0.91
C LEU A 387 -34.11 2.40 -1.31
N MET A 388 -34.69 3.27 -0.47
CA MET A 388 -35.92 4.00 -0.78
C MET A 388 -36.03 5.21 0.14
N ASP A 389 -36.11 6.40 -0.45
CA ASP A 389 -36.51 7.62 0.23
C ASP A 389 -38.01 7.57 0.59
N TYR A 390 -38.36 8.18 1.72
CA TYR A 390 -39.71 8.13 2.26
C TYR A 390 -40.64 9.20 1.65
N ARG A 391 -40.11 10.23 0.97
CA ARG A 391 -40.84 11.37 0.42
C ARG A 391 -41.28 11.12 -1.03
N LEU A 392 -40.32 11.05 -1.94
CA LEU A 392 -40.44 10.83 -3.39
C LEU A 392 -40.50 9.34 -3.80
N LYS A 393 -40.21 8.41 -2.86
CA LYS A 393 -40.25 6.96 -3.07
C LYS A 393 -39.27 6.46 -4.14
N GLU A 394 -38.06 7.02 -4.15
CA GLU A 394 -36.98 6.64 -5.07
C GLU A 394 -35.74 6.13 -4.29
N PRO A 395 -34.91 5.26 -4.86
CA PRO A 395 -33.65 4.86 -4.23
C PRO A 395 -32.61 5.99 -4.29
N CYS A 396 -31.70 6.03 -3.31
CA CYS A 396 -30.51 6.89 -3.32
C CYS A 396 -29.27 6.21 -3.90
N ILE A 397 -29.30 4.87 -4.01
CA ILE A 397 -28.17 4.11 -4.55
C ILE A 397 -27.97 4.39 -6.04
N SER A 398 -26.70 4.51 -6.45
CA SER A 398 -26.33 4.72 -7.85
C SER A 398 -26.62 3.50 -8.71
N VAL A 399 -26.62 3.70 -10.04
CA VAL A 399 -26.86 2.61 -11.00
C VAL A 399 -25.74 1.55 -10.97
N PHE A 400 -24.50 1.96 -10.69
CA PHE A 400 -23.37 1.04 -10.52
C PHE A 400 -23.35 0.34 -9.14
N GLY A 401 -24.34 0.62 -8.28
CA GLY A 401 -24.53 -0.06 -7.01
C GLY A 401 -23.67 0.47 -5.85
N GLY A 402 -22.99 1.60 -6.03
CA GLY A 402 -22.29 2.31 -4.95
C GLY A 402 -23.14 3.42 -4.33
N ALA A 403 -22.83 3.79 -3.10
CA ALA A 403 -23.35 5.00 -2.47
C ALA A 403 -22.55 6.23 -2.95
N ILE A 404 -23.22 7.37 -3.06
CA ILE A 404 -22.61 8.63 -3.50
C ILE A 404 -22.37 9.52 -2.29
N ASP A 405 -21.11 9.71 -1.92
CA ASP A 405 -20.77 10.65 -0.85
C ASP A 405 -20.92 12.09 -1.39
N PRO A 406 -21.77 12.92 -0.75
CA PRO A 406 -22.05 14.28 -1.22
C PRO A 406 -20.79 15.15 -1.28
N LYS A 407 -19.77 14.89 -0.46
CA LYS A 407 -18.47 15.60 -0.51
C LYS A 407 -17.68 15.33 -1.79
N LEU A 408 -18.06 14.31 -2.55
CA LEU A 408 -17.38 13.95 -3.80
C LEU A 408 -18.05 14.57 -5.03
N VAL A 409 -19.32 14.96 -4.92
CA VAL A 409 -20.17 15.38 -6.05
C VAL A 409 -20.73 16.79 -5.92
N LEU A 410 -20.65 17.39 -4.72
CA LEU A 410 -20.99 18.78 -4.44
C LEU A 410 -19.78 19.49 -3.85
N ASP A 411 -19.72 20.81 -4.02
CA ASP A 411 -18.70 21.68 -3.42
C ASP A 411 -19.27 23.10 -3.16
N GLY A 412 -18.55 23.94 -2.41
CA GLY A 412 -18.93 25.33 -2.16
C GLY A 412 -19.91 25.55 -1.02
N PHE A 413 -20.02 24.59 -0.09
CA PHE A 413 -20.90 24.68 1.10
C PHE A 413 -20.10 24.61 2.41
N PRO A 414 -20.59 25.22 3.49
CA PRO A 414 -19.95 25.14 4.80
C PRO A 414 -20.31 23.83 5.52
N ASN A 415 -19.32 23.13 6.07
CA ASN A 415 -19.48 21.93 6.90
C ASN A 415 -20.31 20.83 6.21
N ASP A 416 -21.42 20.41 6.81
CA ASP A 416 -22.34 19.37 6.32
C ASP A 416 -23.66 19.95 5.78
N ALA A 417 -23.66 21.22 5.35
CA ALA A 417 -24.82 21.90 4.77
C ALA A 417 -24.97 21.59 3.27
N TYR A 418 -25.11 20.29 2.94
CA TYR A 418 -25.32 19.78 1.58
C TYR A 418 -26.67 20.19 0.99
#